data_AF-A0A3D1N113-F1
#
_entry.id   AF-A0A3D1N113-F1
#
_cell.length_a   1.000
_cell.length_b   1.000
_cell.length_c   1.000
_cell.angle_alpha   90.00
_cell.angle_beta   90.00
_cell.angle_gamma   90.00
#
_symmetry.space_group_name_H-M   'P 1'
#
loop_
_entity.id
_entity.type
_entity.pdbx_description
1 polymer ?
#
loop_
_entity_poly.entity_id
_entity_poly.type
_entity_poly.pdbx_seq_one_letter_code
_entity_poly.pdbx_strand_id
1 'polypeptide(L)'
;MNTKKIVIGLLAAMALTWAQTAYADNATEFGVEDDLTIMGTAGTVADPDVEIRGFSIFGSTGVTANIPVAPGNIIVNGQMQVSSGAWFVGNSTFTGTVTLPAPVSLRIAGGLDNQVMSYNAANGAMQWADVESMVAGGDSLGSHIATKTLDMAEFGIIRIASASITNGITAGSMTIVNNAGIGGTLGVTGAATLSNTLGVTGVSTLSSDVLMGAKLNVTDASTFGSSITAKGGFHSVVGSTFAGVAFFNDVSSFTAGPSKLYVQGGANGQVLAYNSATGAMQWAANGAGVVGDSLGSHIATQTLDMANFGIVRIASASITNGITAGSMTIVNNAGIGGTLGVTGAATMSDNLTVSSNTLLGANYGNRTAINRALESGVALSVAGDTKTGDYAAKFYSGASLAAWIRKK
;
A
#
# COMPACT_ATOMS: atom_id res chain seq x y z
N MET A 1 79.40 -134.13 -28.10
CA MET A 1 78.78 -132.91 -27.56
C MET A 1 77.29 -132.95 -27.85
N ASN A 2 76.42 -132.83 -26.84
CA ASN A 2 74.97 -132.73 -27.08
C ASN A 2 74.50 -131.31 -26.68
N THR A 3 74.63 -130.41 -27.64
CA THR A 3 74.36 -128.96 -27.61
C THR A 3 72.96 -128.57 -27.13
N LYS A 4 72.01 -129.52 -27.08
CA LYS A 4 70.66 -129.32 -26.55
C LYS A 4 70.61 -128.91 -25.07
N LYS A 5 71.59 -129.29 -24.24
CA LYS A 5 71.60 -128.90 -22.81
C LYS A 5 72.07 -127.47 -22.55
N ILE A 6 72.81 -126.86 -23.48
CA ILE A 6 73.33 -125.49 -23.31
C ILE A 6 72.27 -124.44 -23.71
N VAL A 7 71.45 -124.72 -24.72
CA VAL A 7 70.41 -123.78 -25.17
C VAL A 7 69.25 -123.64 -24.16
N ILE A 8 68.91 -124.71 -23.43
CA ILE A 8 67.86 -124.65 -22.40
C ILE A 8 68.33 -123.86 -21.16
N GLY A 9 69.62 -123.93 -20.81
CA GLY A 9 70.19 -123.14 -19.71
C GLY A 9 70.21 -121.64 -20.00
N LEU A 10 70.49 -121.25 -21.25
CA LEU A 10 70.56 -119.83 -21.61
C LEU A 10 69.18 -119.18 -21.73
N LEU A 11 68.14 -119.93 -22.13
CA LEU A 11 66.78 -119.39 -22.22
C LEU A 11 66.13 -119.16 -20.84
N ALA A 12 66.51 -119.93 -19.82
CA ALA A 12 66.03 -119.74 -18.45
C ALA A 12 66.65 -118.49 -17.77
N ALA A 13 67.87 -118.10 -18.14
CA ALA A 13 68.53 -116.92 -17.58
C ALA A 13 67.99 -115.59 -18.14
N MET A 14 67.39 -115.58 -19.33
CA MET A 14 66.85 -114.35 -19.93
C MET A 14 65.41 -114.04 -19.53
N ALA A 15 64.70 -114.97 -18.88
CA ALA A 15 63.33 -114.75 -18.39
C ALA A 15 63.27 -114.14 -16.97
N LEU A 16 64.41 -113.97 -16.29
CA LEU A 16 64.45 -113.49 -14.89
C LEU A 16 64.58 -111.96 -14.72
N THR A 17 64.69 -111.17 -15.80
CA THR A 17 64.98 -109.73 -15.68
C THR A 17 63.80 -108.79 -15.93
N TRP A 18 62.55 -109.31 -15.98
CA TRP A 18 61.37 -108.51 -16.38
C TRP A 18 60.21 -108.60 -15.39
N ALA A 19 60.48 -108.61 -14.09
CA ALA A 19 59.45 -108.28 -13.11
C ALA A 19 59.51 -106.78 -12.80
N GLN A 20 58.67 -106.00 -13.49
CA GLN A 20 58.32 -104.66 -13.03
C GLN A 20 57.68 -104.80 -11.64
N THR A 21 58.32 -104.25 -10.62
CA THR A 21 57.71 -104.06 -9.31
C THR A 21 56.62 -102.99 -9.43
N ALA A 22 55.39 -103.44 -9.68
CA ALA A 22 54.22 -102.68 -9.31
C ALA A 22 54.22 -102.56 -7.78
N TYR A 23 54.36 -101.35 -7.25
CA TYR A 23 54.11 -101.08 -5.84
C TYR A 23 52.61 -101.28 -5.60
N ALA A 24 52.24 -102.48 -5.16
CA ALA A 24 50.95 -102.73 -4.54
C ALA A 24 50.99 -102.11 -3.13
N ASP A 25 50.00 -101.27 -2.82
CA ASP A 25 49.72 -100.87 -1.44
C ASP A 25 49.54 -102.15 -0.61
N ASN A 26 50.48 -102.41 0.29
CA ASN A 26 50.50 -103.64 1.08
C ASN A 26 49.67 -103.50 2.37
N ALA A 27 48.86 -102.45 2.48
CA ALA A 27 48.02 -102.15 3.65
C ALA A 27 48.82 -102.09 4.97
N THR A 28 50.11 -101.76 4.91
CA THR A 28 50.91 -101.56 6.13
C THR A 28 50.60 -100.18 6.69
N GLU A 29 49.78 -100.14 7.74
CA GLU A 29 49.46 -98.93 8.48
C GLU A 29 50.54 -98.66 9.54
N PHE A 30 51.04 -97.42 9.59
CA PHE A 30 51.88 -96.95 10.68
C PHE A 30 50.98 -96.29 11.74
N GLY A 31 50.83 -96.94 12.89
CA GLY A 31 50.10 -96.41 14.04
C GLY A 31 51.05 -95.80 15.07
N VAL A 32 50.72 -94.61 15.56
CA VAL A 32 51.36 -94.02 16.74
C VAL A 32 50.27 -93.93 17.81
N GLU A 33 50.48 -94.58 18.95
CA GLU A 33 49.48 -94.65 20.04
C GLU A 33 49.46 -93.38 20.92
N ASP A 34 50.44 -92.48 20.76
CA ASP A 34 50.65 -91.28 21.57
C ASP A 34 51.14 -90.10 20.68
N ASP A 35 51.82 -89.11 21.24
CA ASP A 35 52.35 -87.96 20.50
C ASP A 35 53.38 -88.36 19.42
N LEU A 36 53.07 -88.01 18.17
CA LEU A 36 54.06 -88.03 17.09
C LEU A 36 54.85 -86.72 17.10
N THR A 37 56.05 -86.75 17.69
CA THR A 37 57.00 -85.63 17.60
C THR A 37 57.96 -85.86 16.45
N ILE A 38 57.97 -84.93 15.50
CA ILE A 38 58.94 -84.92 14.40
C ILE A 38 59.81 -83.68 14.55
N MET A 39 61.12 -83.89 14.72
CA MET A 39 62.09 -82.81 14.95
C MET A 39 62.95 -82.60 13.71
N GLY A 40 62.89 -81.40 13.13
CA GLY A 40 63.77 -80.95 12.06
C GLY A 40 64.89 -80.04 12.55
N THR A 41 66.01 -79.98 11.83
CA THR A 41 67.17 -79.13 12.21
C THR A 41 67.63 -78.11 11.15
N ALA A 42 67.15 -78.19 9.90
CA ALA A 42 67.34 -77.21 8.80
C ALA A 42 66.44 -77.57 7.58
N GLY A 43 66.26 -76.68 6.57
CA GLY A 43 65.48 -77.03 5.35
C GLY A 43 65.64 -76.11 4.12
N THR A 44 65.78 -76.73 2.93
CA THR A 44 65.75 -76.09 1.59
C THR A 44 65.01 -76.95 0.55
N VAL A 45 63.76 -77.34 0.84
CA VAL A 45 62.77 -78.00 -0.07
C VAL A 45 63.16 -79.37 -0.64
N ALA A 46 64.46 -79.72 -0.75
CA ALA A 46 64.95 -81.00 -1.26
C ALA A 46 64.94 -82.12 -0.22
N ASP A 47 64.92 -81.77 1.06
CA ASP A 47 64.89 -82.71 2.19
C ASP A 47 63.95 -82.16 3.28
N PRO A 48 62.63 -82.30 3.11
CA PRO A 48 61.66 -81.91 4.12
C PRO A 48 61.61 -82.96 5.25
N ASP A 49 61.57 -82.51 6.50
CA ASP A 49 61.53 -83.40 7.66
C ASP A 49 60.25 -84.29 7.72
N VAL A 50 59.19 -83.91 6.99
CA VAL A 50 57.93 -84.65 6.87
C VAL A 50 57.33 -84.45 5.48
N GLU A 51 57.04 -85.54 4.76
CA GLU A 51 56.17 -85.50 3.59
C GLU A 51 54.91 -86.36 3.74
N ILE A 52 53.77 -85.72 3.48
CA ILE A 52 52.49 -86.40 3.37
C ILE A 52 52.16 -86.50 1.88
N ARG A 53 52.45 -87.66 1.27
CA ARG A 53 52.26 -87.91 -0.16
C ARG A 53 50.93 -88.59 -0.50
N GLY A 54 50.31 -89.28 0.46
CA GLY A 54 49.00 -89.93 0.32
C GLY A 54 47.82 -89.02 0.69
N PHE A 55 46.62 -89.56 0.69
CA PHE A 55 45.47 -88.92 1.33
C PHE A 55 45.51 -89.19 2.83
N SER A 56 45.44 -88.15 3.66
CA SER A 56 45.58 -88.30 5.13
C SER A 56 44.47 -87.58 5.88
N ILE A 57 43.98 -88.21 6.96
CA ILE A 57 42.99 -87.63 7.87
C ILE A 57 43.62 -87.55 9.27
N PHE A 58 43.66 -86.35 9.85
CA PHE A 58 43.95 -86.15 11.27
C PHE A 58 42.63 -86.05 12.03
N GLY A 59 42.44 -86.87 13.07
CA GLY A 59 41.21 -86.95 13.85
C GLY A 59 40.38 -88.20 13.55
N SER A 60 39.08 -88.20 13.88
CA SER A 60 38.24 -89.39 13.69
C SER A 60 37.96 -89.69 12.21
N THR A 61 37.95 -90.98 11.87
CA THR A 61 37.60 -91.48 10.55
C THR A 61 36.07 -91.47 10.38
N GLY A 62 35.56 -91.09 9.19
CA GLY A 62 34.11 -90.95 8.94
C GLY A 62 33.59 -89.54 8.63
N VAL A 63 34.49 -88.61 8.25
CA VAL A 63 34.12 -87.25 7.84
C VAL A 63 33.73 -87.15 6.37
N THR A 64 32.85 -86.20 6.06
CA THR A 64 32.55 -85.81 4.67
C THR A 64 33.75 -85.08 4.07
N ALA A 65 34.34 -85.65 3.02
CA ALA A 65 35.44 -85.01 2.31
C ALA A 65 34.92 -83.89 1.41
N ASN A 66 35.25 -82.64 1.76
CA ASN A 66 34.96 -81.45 0.93
C ASN A 66 36.05 -81.18 -0.12
N ILE A 67 37.06 -82.05 -0.20
CA ILE A 67 38.15 -82.02 -1.19
C ILE A 67 38.25 -83.40 -1.86
N PRO A 68 38.80 -83.51 -3.08
CA PRO A 68 38.98 -84.80 -3.75
C PRO A 68 39.79 -85.80 -2.91
N VAL A 69 39.43 -87.08 -2.94
CA VAL A 69 40.22 -88.15 -2.33
C VAL A 69 41.38 -88.49 -3.27
N ALA A 70 42.44 -87.69 -3.23
CA ALA A 70 43.62 -87.79 -4.09
C ALA A 70 44.91 -87.72 -3.27
N PRO A 71 46.03 -88.25 -3.78
CA PRO A 71 47.34 -88.17 -3.10
C PRO A 71 47.73 -86.72 -2.78
N GLY A 72 48.27 -86.49 -1.58
CA GLY A 72 48.74 -85.19 -1.09
C GLY A 72 47.67 -84.35 -0.38
N ASN A 73 46.41 -84.78 -0.39
CA ASN A 73 45.33 -84.06 0.29
C ASN A 73 45.24 -84.44 1.78
N ILE A 74 45.03 -83.43 2.63
CA ILE A 74 44.95 -83.58 4.07
C ILE A 74 43.59 -83.07 4.56
N ILE A 75 42.94 -83.85 5.42
CA ILE A 75 41.77 -83.41 6.19
C ILE A 75 42.15 -83.33 7.67
N VAL A 76 41.85 -82.19 8.30
CA VAL A 76 41.90 -82.05 9.77
C VAL A 76 40.47 -82.05 10.28
N ASN A 77 40.06 -83.16 10.89
CA ASN A 77 38.77 -83.32 11.53
C ASN A 77 38.86 -82.88 13.01
N GLY A 78 38.75 -81.58 13.23
CA GLY A 78 38.91 -80.94 14.54
C GLY A 78 39.35 -79.49 14.41
N GLN A 79 40.22 -79.04 15.30
CA GLN A 79 40.82 -77.71 15.26
C GLN A 79 42.26 -77.78 14.76
N MET A 80 42.67 -76.80 13.94
CA MET A 80 44.05 -76.60 13.53
C MET A 80 44.55 -75.29 14.14
N GLN A 81 45.59 -75.37 14.97
CA GLN A 81 46.30 -74.20 15.49
C GLN A 81 47.62 -74.04 14.76
N VAL A 82 47.90 -72.82 14.29
CA VAL A 82 49.17 -72.46 13.66
C VAL A 82 49.72 -71.23 14.37
N SER A 83 50.92 -71.31 14.92
CA SER A 83 51.53 -70.24 15.71
C SER A 83 52.23 -69.18 14.85
N SER A 84 52.58 -69.51 13.60
CA SER A 84 53.38 -68.63 12.72
C SER A 84 52.97 -68.72 11.25
N GLY A 85 51.76 -68.23 10.94
CA GLY A 85 51.26 -68.05 9.57
C GLY A 85 50.90 -69.34 8.84
N ALA A 86 49.88 -69.27 7.99
CA ALA A 86 49.52 -70.35 7.07
C ALA A 86 49.49 -69.78 5.65
N TRP A 87 50.16 -70.45 4.70
CA TRP A 87 50.20 -70.04 3.31
C TRP A 87 49.30 -70.93 2.45
N PHE A 88 48.32 -70.34 1.77
CA PHE A 88 47.40 -71.03 0.88
C PHE A 88 47.62 -70.48 -0.55
N VAL A 89 48.02 -71.34 -1.49
CA VAL A 89 48.35 -70.95 -2.88
C VAL A 89 47.07 -70.81 -3.74
N GLY A 90 45.96 -71.42 -3.31
CA GLY A 90 44.68 -71.40 -4.03
C GLY A 90 43.53 -70.85 -3.18
N ASN A 91 42.31 -71.04 -3.67
CA ASN A 91 41.11 -70.55 -3.00
C ASN A 91 40.89 -71.27 -1.66
N SER A 92 40.76 -70.50 -0.59
CA SER A 92 40.35 -71.00 0.74
C SER A 92 38.89 -70.65 0.99
N THR A 93 38.07 -71.65 1.32
CA THR A 93 36.67 -71.45 1.67
C THR A 93 36.50 -71.62 3.17
N PHE A 94 36.04 -70.56 3.85
CA PHE A 94 35.62 -70.61 5.25
C PHE A 94 34.08 -70.57 5.27
N THR A 95 33.46 -71.67 5.69
CA THR A 95 31.99 -71.79 5.74
C THR A 95 31.38 -71.29 7.05
N GLY A 96 32.22 -70.95 8.03
CA GLY A 96 31.83 -70.40 9.33
C GLY A 96 32.46 -69.04 9.62
N THR A 97 32.27 -68.55 10.85
CA THR A 97 32.79 -67.26 11.30
C THR A 97 34.32 -67.25 11.34
N VAL A 98 34.93 -66.26 10.69
CA VAL A 98 36.36 -65.95 10.82
C VAL A 98 36.54 -64.90 11.93
N THR A 99 37.07 -65.31 13.09
CA THR A 99 37.32 -64.40 14.22
C THR A 99 38.73 -63.82 14.14
N LEU A 100 38.84 -62.48 14.14
CA LEU A 100 40.10 -61.74 14.01
C LEU A 100 40.29 -60.85 15.26
N PRO A 101 41.11 -61.26 16.24
CA PRO A 101 41.09 -60.69 17.60
C PRO A 101 41.75 -59.30 17.74
N ALA A 102 42.40 -58.77 16.71
CA ALA A 102 43.07 -57.47 16.75
C ALA A 102 42.81 -56.64 15.47
N PRO A 103 42.87 -55.29 15.54
CA PRO A 103 42.58 -54.41 14.41
C PRO A 103 43.52 -54.58 13.21
N VAL A 104 44.66 -55.25 13.37
CA VAL A 104 45.63 -55.55 12.29
C VAL A 104 45.51 -56.97 11.73
N SER A 105 44.55 -57.76 12.21
CA SER A 105 44.45 -59.19 11.88
C SER A 105 43.94 -59.48 10.46
N LEU A 106 43.40 -58.49 9.74
CA LEU A 106 43.06 -58.61 8.31
C LEU A 106 43.87 -57.60 7.49
N ARG A 107 44.80 -58.09 6.68
CA ARG A 107 45.47 -57.29 5.65
C ARG A 107 45.16 -57.90 4.28
N ILE A 108 44.42 -57.14 3.46
CA ILE A 108 44.19 -57.47 2.06
C ILE A 108 45.16 -56.61 1.25
N ALA A 109 46.14 -57.23 0.59
CA ALA A 109 47.15 -56.51 -0.17
C ALA A 109 46.65 -56.13 -1.58
N GLY A 110 47.39 -55.27 -2.27
CA GLY A 110 47.19 -54.96 -3.69
C GLY A 110 46.23 -53.79 -4.00
N GLY A 111 45.59 -53.19 -2.99
CA GLY A 111 44.82 -51.95 -3.17
C GLY A 111 45.74 -50.73 -3.34
N LEU A 112 45.35 -49.81 -4.22
CA LEU A 112 45.95 -48.49 -4.39
C LEU A 112 45.27 -47.46 -3.48
N ASP A 113 45.85 -46.26 -3.39
CA ASP A 113 45.21 -45.12 -2.71
C ASP A 113 43.85 -44.82 -3.36
N ASN A 114 42.87 -44.41 -2.53
CA ASN A 114 41.48 -44.17 -2.95
C ASN A 114 40.76 -45.39 -3.55
N GLN A 115 41.13 -46.60 -3.13
CA GLN A 115 40.36 -47.82 -3.40
C GLN A 115 39.66 -48.34 -2.15
N VAL A 116 38.49 -48.92 -2.35
CA VAL A 116 37.71 -49.59 -1.30
C VAL A 116 37.38 -51.02 -1.72
N MET A 117 37.23 -51.90 -0.74
CA MET A 117 36.77 -53.26 -0.99
C MET A 117 35.27 -53.24 -1.32
N SER A 118 34.92 -53.66 -2.53
CA SER A 118 33.56 -53.75 -3.01
C SER A 118 33.23 -55.18 -3.44
N TYR A 119 31.96 -55.57 -3.30
CA TYR A 119 31.49 -56.87 -3.78
C TYR A 119 31.16 -56.77 -5.27
N ASN A 120 31.81 -57.61 -6.09
CA ASN A 120 31.50 -57.74 -7.51
C ASN A 120 30.56 -58.91 -7.74
N ALA A 121 29.29 -58.61 -8.00
CA ALA A 121 28.27 -59.62 -8.22
C ALA A 121 28.50 -60.48 -9.49
N ALA A 122 29.28 -60.00 -10.47
CA ALA A 122 29.49 -60.72 -11.73
C ALA A 122 30.47 -61.90 -11.57
N ASN A 123 31.45 -61.78 -10.67
CA ASN A 123 32.43 -62.84 -10.38
C ASN A 123 32.32 -63.39 -8.95
N GLY A 124 31.42 -62.84 -8.12
CA GLY A 124 31.16 -63.29 -6.76
C GLY A 124 32.29 -62.99 -5.76
N ALA A 125 33.25 -62.15 -6.13
CA ALA A 125 34.43 -61.86 -5.33
C ALA A 125 34.41 -60.44 -4.74
N MET A 126 35.09 -60.26 -3.62
CA MET A 126 35.46 -58.93 -3.15
C MET A 126 36.65 -58.42 -3.97
N GLN A 127 36.58 -57.19 -4.47
CA GLN A 127 37.64 -56.57 -5.26
C GLN A 127 37.92 -55.14 -4.78
N TRP A 128 39.15 -54.69 -4.99
CA TRP A 128 39.47 -53.27 -4.91
C TRP A 128 38.79 -52.54 -6.06
N ALA A 129 38.01 -51.53 -5.74
CA ALA A 129 37.40 -50.63 -6.70
C ALA A 129 37.81 -49.21 -6.36
N ASP A 130 38.10 -48.41 -7.40
CA ASP A 130 38.34 -46.98 -7.23
C ASP A 130 37.09 -46.35 -6.61
N VAL A 131 37.28 -45.50 -5.62
CA VAL A 131 36.18 -44.76 -4.98
C VAL A 131 35.36 -44.00 -6.03
N GLU A 132 36.02 -43.45 -7.06
CA GLU A 132 35.39 -42.78 -8.21
C GLU A 132 34.48 -43.71 -9.04
N SER A 133 34.82 -45.00 -9.15
CA SER A 133 34.00 -45.98 -9.86
C SER A 133 32.73 -46.37 -9.10
N MET A 134 32.69 -46.14 -7.78
CA MET A 134 31.49 -46.36 -6.97
C MET A 134 30.45 -45.24 -7.12
N VAL A 135 30.80 -44.13 -7.77
CA VAL A 135 29.98 -42.90 -7.85
C VAL A 135 29.13 -42.83 -9.13
N ALA A 136 29.20 -43.81 -10.04
CA ALA A 136 28.42 -43.79 -11.28
C ALA A 136 26.89 -43.74 -11.05
N GLY A 137 26.41 -44.10 -9.85
CA GLY A 137 25.02 -43.99 -9.42
C GLY A 137 24.73 -42.87 -8.40
N GLY A 138 25.73 -42.04 -8.06
CA GLY A 138 25.70 -41.13 -6.92
C GLY A 138 25.99 -41.84 -5.58
N ASP A 139 26.37 -41.07 -4.56
CA ASP A 139 26.49 -41.56 -3.19
C ASP A 139 25.10 -41.57 -2.52
N SER A 140 24.69 -42.75 -2.06
CA SER A 140 23.56 -42.84 -1.15
C SER A 140 24.10 -42.62 0.26
N LEU A 141 23.74 -41.48 0.87
CA LEU A 141 24.02 -41.26 2.30
C LEU A 141 23.24 -42.25 3.19
N GLY A 142 22.26 -42.96 2.65
CA GLY A 142 21.38 -43.85 3.42
C GLY A 142 20.64 -43.12 4.54
N SER A 143 20.27 -43.86 5.58
CA SER A 143 19.81 -43.30 6.85
C SER A 143 21.01 -42.75 7.62
N HIS A 144 21.43 -41.53 7.29
CA HIS A 144 22.52 -40.84 7.97
C HIS A 144 21.99 -39.87 9.04
N ILE A 145 22.78 -39.69 10.10
CA ILE A 145 22.63 -38.59 11.05
C ILE A 145 23.99 -37.90 11.12
N ALA A 146 24.07 -36.67 10.60
CA ALA A 146 25.28 -35.87 10.74
C ALA A 146 25.37 -35.31 12.17
N THR A 147 26.43 -35.65 12.90
CA THR A 147 26.71 -35.12 14.26
C THR A 147 27.54 -33.84 14.25
N LYS A 148 27.96 -33.40 13.06
CA LYS A 148 28.69 -32.17 12.78
C LYS A 148 28.05 -31.48 11.57
N THR A 149 28.53 -30.28 11.24
CA THR A 149 28.15 -29.59 10.02
C THR A 149 28.40 -30.48 8.80
N LEU A 150 27.36 -30.69 8.01
CA LEU A 150 27.46 -31.28 6.68
C LEU A 150 27.86 -30.17 5.70
N ASP A 151 29.03 -30.27 5.09
CA ASP A 151 29.47 -29.35 4.04
C ASP A 151 28.93 -29.80 2.69
N MET A 152 28.13 -28.94 2.05
CA MET A 152 27.54 -29.17 0.73
C MET A 152 27.74 -27.95 -0.19
N ALA A 153 28.80 -27.16 0.03
CA ALA A 153 28.98 -25.89 -0.69
C ALA A 153 28.91 -26.03 -2.22
N GLU A 154 29.36 -27.15 -2.77
CA GLU A 154 29.35 -27.46 -4.22
C GLU A 154 28.20 -28.38 -4.65
N PHE A 155 27.39 -28.89 -3.71
CA PHE A 155 26.37 -29.91 -3.96
C PHE A 155 24.97 -29.39 -3.63
N GLY A 156 24.15 -29.21 -4.67
CA GLY A 156 22.76 -28.82 -4.51
C GLY A 156 21.89 -29.95 -3.94
N ILE A 157 20.98 -29.60 -3.02
CA ILE A 157 19.91 -30.51 -2.59
C ILE A 157 18.76 -30.41 -3.61
N ILE A 158 18.65 -31.39 -4.50
CA ILE A 158 17.75 -31.36 -5.66
C ILE A 158 16.70 -32.48 -5.55
N ARG A 159 15.47 -32.23 -6.04
CA ARG A 159 14.37 -33.22 -6.11
C ARG A 159 13.98 -33.84 -4.76
N ILE A 160 14.08 -33.08 -3.67
CA ILE A 160 13.57 -33.51 -2.36
C ILE A 160 12.04 -33.35 -2.29
N ALA A 161 11.36 -34.29 -1.65
CA ALA A 161 9.91 -34.18 -1.41
C ALA A 161 9.57 -33.18 -0.29
N SER A 162 10.41 -33.11 0.74
CA SER A 162 10.27 -32.20 1.87
C SER A 162 11.61 -31.99 2.58
N ALA A 163 11.84 -30.80 3.12
CA ALA A 163 12.89 -30.52 4.11
C ALA A 163 12.25 -29.96 5.38
N SER A 164 12.70 -30.41 6.54
CA SER A 164 12.33 -29.84 7.84
C SER A 164 13.56 -29.20 8.45
N ILE A 165 13.52 -27.88 8.66
CA ILE A 165 14.63 -27.09 9.20
C ILE A 165 14.14 -26.37 10.45
N THR A 166 14.69 -26.71 11.61
CA THR A 166 14.12 -26.30 12.91
C THR A 166 14.64 -24.94 13.40
N ASN A 167 15.89 -24.59 13.08
CA ASN A 167 16.50 -23.37 13.62
C ASN A 167 16.35 -22.18 12.65
N GLY A 168 16.74 -22.35 11.39
CA GLY A 168 16.64 -21.29 10.39
C GLY A 168 17.51 -21.56 9.17
N ILE A 169 17.32 -20.71 8.16
CA ILE A 169 18.09 -20.72 6.91
C ILE A 169 18.85 -19.39 6.86
N THR A 170 20.17 -19.45 6.78
CA THR A 170 21.02 -18.29 6.48
C THR A 170 21.46 -18.42 5.03
N ALA A 171 20.93 -17.58 4.15
CA ALA A 171 21.22 -17.61 2.72
C ALA A 171 21.47 -16.18 2.20
N GLY A 172 22.39 -16.03 1.24
CA GLY A 172 22.62 -14.75 0.56
C GLY A 172 21.45 -14.34 -0.35
N SER A 173 20.75 -15.32 -0.93
CA SER A 173 19.50 -15.13 -1.65
C SER A 173 18.61 -16.36 -1.50
N MET A 174 17.30 -16.17 -1.57
CA MET A 174 16.32 -17.24 -1.51
C MET A 174 15.21 -16.94 -2.52
N THR A 175 14.98 -17.85 -3.45
CA THR A 175 13.90 -17.76 -4.43
C THR A 175 12.79 -18.74 -4.04
N ILE A 176 11.58 -18.23 -3.84
CA ILE A 176 10.40 -19.03 -3.52
C ILE A 176 9.44 -18.90 -4.71
N VAL A 177 9.16 -20.00 -5.40
CA VAL A 177 8.36 -20.00 -6.65
C VAL A 177 6.85 -19.97 -6.37
N ASN A 178 6.42 -20.53 -5.23
CA ASN A 178 5.02 -20.57 -4.82
C ASN A 178 4.80 -19.64 -3.61
N ASN A 179 4.26 -20.15 -2.52
CA ASN A 179 3.92 -19.39 -1.33
C ASN A 179 5.00 -19.52 -0.26
N ALA A 180 5.32 -18.40 0.39
CA ALA A 180 6.08 -18.38 1.64
C ALA A 180 5.10 -18.23 2.81
N GLY A 181 5.09 -19.19 3.73
CA GLY A 181 4.39 -19.07 5.00
C GLY A 181 5.36 -18.59 6.08
N ILE A 182 5.12 -17.43 6.67
CA ILE A 182 5.92 -16.92 7.81
C ILE A 182 5.05 -17.00 9.07
N GLY A 183 5.34 -17.96 9.94
CA GLY A 183 4.59 -18.18 11.19
C GLY A 183 4.90 -17.16 12.31
N GLY A 184 5.92 -16.32 12.12
CA GLY A 184 6.34 -15.28 13.06
C GLY A 184 6.52 -13.92 12.38
N THR A 185 7.55 -13.18 12.77
CA THR A 185 7.84 -11.85 12.20
C THR A 185 8.69 -11.95 10.93
N LEU A 186 8.26 -11.28 9.86
CA LEU A 186 9.10 -11.02 8.69
C LEU A 186 9.91 -9.73 8.91
N GLY A 187 11.20 -9.85 9.18
CA GLY A 187 12.11 -8.70 9.25
C GLY A 187 12.56 -8.27 7.85
N VAL A 188 12.33 -7.00 7.49
CA VAL A 188 12.80 -6.41 6.25
C VAL A 188 13.63 -5.18 6.59
N THR A 189 14.92 -5.20 6.27
CA THR A 189 15.85 -4.07 6.51
C THR A 189 16.01 -3.17 5.28
N GLY A 190 15.79 -3.73 4.09
CA GLY A 190 15.82 -3.00 2.81
C GLY A 190 14.43 -2.68 2.27
N ALA A 191 14.33 -2.48 0.95
CA ALA A 191 13.06 -2.28 0.29
C ALA A 191 12.31 -3.62 0.11
N ALA A 192 11.01 -3.63 0.40
CA ALA A 192 10.10 -4.69 -0.01
C ALA A 192 9.24 -4.21 -1.19
N THR A 193 9.14 -5.03 -2.23
CA THR A 193 8.22 -4.79 -3.35
C THR A 193 7.16 -5.89 -3.36
N LEU A 194 5.89 -5.48 -3.33
CA LEU A 194 4.73 -6.36 -3.48
C LEU A 194 4.03 -5.96 -4.78
N SER A 195 3.90 -6.90 -5.72
CA SER A 195 3.30 -6.64 -7.04
C SER A 195 1.77 -6.68 -7.04
N ASN A 196 1.17 -7.08 -5.91
CA ASN A 196 -0.27 -7.21 -5.74
C ASN A 196 -0.67 -6.69 -4.35
N THR A 197 -1.78 -7.17 -3.83
CA THR A 197 -2.41 -6.66 -2.61
C THR A 197 -1.63 -7.03 -1.35
N LEU A 198 -1.41 -6.05 -0.48
CA LEU A 198 -1.03 -6.25 0.92
C LEU A 198 -2.28 -6.21 1.80
N GLY A 199 -2.64 -7.34 2.39
CA GLY A 199 -3.70 -7.40 3.41
C GLY A 199 -3.10 -7.19 4.80
N VAL A 200 -3.64 -6.24 5.57
CA VAL A 200 -3.27 -6.02 6.97
C VAL A 200 -4.54 -6.07 7.80
N THR A 201 -4.62 -7.03 8.73
CA THR A 201 -5.78 -7.20 9.63
C THR A 201 -5.61 -6.46 10.95
N GLY A 202 -4.37 -6.19 11.36
CA GLY A 202 -4.03 -5.45 12.56
C GLY A 202 -3.69 -3.98 12.29
N VAL A 203 -3.02 -3.35 13.25
CA VAL A 203 -2.50 -1.98 13.11
C VAL A 203 -1.23 -1.99 12.26
N SER A 204 -1.14 -1.08 11.29
CA SER A 204 0.10 -0.76 10.58
C SER A 204 0.63 0.58 11.06
N THR A 205 1.89 0.63 11.48
CA THR A 205 2.58 1.87 11.84
C THR A 205 3.59 2.21 10.75
N LEU A 206 3.40 3.36 10.09
CA LEU A 206 4.33 3.92 9.11
C LEU A 206 4.90 5.22 9.70
N SER A 207 6.19 5.23 10.04
CA SER A 207 6.83 6.31 10.81
C SER A 207 7.37 7.46 9.96
N SER A 208 7.27 7.37 8.65
CA SER A 208 7.84 8.32 7.69
C SER A 208 6.86 8.60 6.57
N ASP A 209 7.33 9.15 5.46
CA ASP A 209 6.46 9.53 4.34
C ASP A 209 5.76 8.32 3.72
N VAL A 210 4.47 8.49 3.46
CA VAL A 210 3.62 7.53 2.74
C VAL A 210 3.19 8.16 1.42
N LEU A 211 3.81 7.72 0.33
CA LEU A 211 3.41 8.13 -1.02
C LEU A 211 2.36 7.16 -1.56
N MET A 212 1.18 7.69 -1.89
CA MET A 212 0.10 6.92 -2.50
C MET A 212 -0.09 7.38 -3.95
N GLY A 213 0.13 6.48 -4.91
CA GLY A 213 0.07 6.83 -6.33
C GLY A 213 -1.35 7.07 -6.88
N ALA A 214 -2.38 6.62 -6.17
CA ALA A 214 -3.77 6.71 -6.60
C ALA A 214 -4.67 7.25 -5.46
N LYS A 215 -5.63 6.44 -4.98
CA LYS A 215 -6.63 6.84 -4.00
C LYS A 215 -6.32 6.25 -2.63
N LEU A 216 -6.53 7.05 -1.58
CA LEU A 216 -6.72 6.58 -0.21
C LEU A 216 -8.22 6.52 0.08
N ASN A 217 -8.72 5.34 0.49
CA ASN A 217 -10.07 5.19 1.03
C ASN A 217 -9.95 5.03 2.55
N VAL A 218 -10.55 5.94 3.31
CA VAL A 218 -10.71 5.82 4.76
C VAL A 218 -12.20 5.68 5.03
N THR A 219 -12.61 4.58 5.66
CA THR A 219 -14.02 4.30 5.96
C THR A 219 -14.48 4.89 7.28
N ASP A 220 -13.58 4.96 8.26
CA ASP A 220 -13.83 5.52 9.58
C ASP A 220 -13.19 6.93 9.70
N ALA A 221 -12.79 7.32 10.92
CA ALA A 221 -12.14 8.60 11.16
C ALA A 221 -10.66 8.59 10.75
N SER A 222 -10.22 9.69 10.15
CA SER A 222 -8.80 10.02 9.98
C SER A 222 -8.46 11.25 10.83
N THR A 223 -7.32 11.21 11.53
CA THR A 223 -6.78 12.37 12.25
C THR A 223 -5.47 12.79 11.60
N PHE A 224 -5.34 14.07 11.27
CA PHE A 224 -4.11 14.68 10.79
C PHE A 224 -3.55 15.60 11.89
N GLY A 225 -2.33 15.34 12.35
CA GLY A 225 -1.76 16.04 13.51
C GLY A 225 -1.23 17.45 13.24
N SER A 226 -1.23 17.90 11.98
CA SER A 226 -0.73 19.21 11.57
C SER A 226 -1.61 19.76 10.44
N SER A 227 -1.03 20.09 9.28
CA SER A 227 -1.76 20.63 8.13
C SER A 227 -2.27 19.56 7.17
N ILE A 228 -3.35 19.90 6.46
CA ILE A 228 -3.82 19.18 5.27
C ILE A 228 -3.68 20.14 4.09
N THR A 229 -2.92 19.74 3.07
CA THR A 229 -2.78 20.50 1.82
C THR A 229 -3.45 19.73 0.69
N ALA A 230 -4.59 20.22 0.20
CA ALA A 230 -5.25 19.70 -0.98
C ALA A 230 -4.85 20.53 -2.21
N LYS A 231 -4.15 19.93 -3.18
CA LYS A 231 -3.86 20.58 -4.47
C LYS A 231 -5.09 20.64 -5.39
N GLY A 232 -6.08 19.79 -5.14
CA GLY A 232 -7.39 19.81 -5.77
C GLY A 232 -8.47 20.39 -4.83
N GLY A 233 -9.73 20.03 -5.08
CA GLY A 233 -10.82 20.43 -4.20
C GLY A 233 -10.82 19.68 -2.87
N PHE A 234 -11.15 20.38 -1.78
CA PHE A 234 -11.58 19.77 -0.52
C PHE A 234 -13.11 19.75 -0.49
N HIS A 235 -13.71 18.54 -0.41
CA HIS A 235 -15.16 18.37 -0.38
C HIS A 235 -15.58 17.73 0.95
N SER A 236 -16.31 18.48 1.77
CA SER A 236 -16.94 17.97 2.98
C SER A 236 -18.41 17.65 2.70
N VAL A 237 -18.80 16.38 2.80
CA VAL A 237 -20.19 15.94 2.57
C VAL A 237 -21.10 16.34 3.74
N VAL A 238 -20.55 16.33 4.95
CA VAL A 238 -21.20 16.79 6.18
C VAL A 238 -20.61 18.15 6.56
N GLY A 239 -21.32 18.96 7.35
CA GLY A 239 -20.80 20.25 7.82
C GLY A 239 -19.41 20.16 8.45
N SER A 240 -18.61 21.21 8.29
CA SER A 240 -17.28 21.32 8.90
C SER A 240 -17.33 22.28 10.09
N THR A 241 -16.62 21.96 11.16
CA THR A 241 -16.44 22.85 12.32
C THR A 241 -15.00 23.34 12.35
N PHE A 242 -14.81 24.66 12.38
CA PHE A 242 -13.51 25.28 12.59
C PHE A 242 -13.46 25.80 14.03
N ALA A 243 -12.54 25.28 14.85
CA ALA A 243 -12.37 25.76 16.23
C ALA A 243 -11.72 27.16 16.28
N GLY A 244 -10.93 27.49 15.26
CA GLY A 244 -10.42 28.83 15.01
C GLY A 244 -11.17 29.52 13.87
N VAL A 245 -10.57 30.59 13.35
CA VAL A 245 -11.09 31.31 12.18
C VAL A 245 -10.88 30.53 10.89
N ALA A 246 -11.82 30.64 9.96
CA ALA A 246 -11.67 30.15 8.59
C ALA A 246 -11.31 31.33 7.67
N PHE A 247 -10.16 31.24 6.99
CA PHE A 247 -9.73 32.23 6.00
C PHE A 247 -10.00 31.73 4.59
N PHE A 248 -10.55 32.59 3.75
CA PHE A 248 -10.69 32.38 2.31
C PHE A 248 -9.89 33.49 1.61
N ASN A 249 -8.62 33.21 1.34
CA ASN A 249 -7.75 34.11 0.57
C ASN A 249 -8.04 33.84 -0.91
N ASP A 250 -8.40 34.87 -1.68
CA ASP A 250 -8.84 34.80 -3.09
C ASP A 250 -10.33 34.45 -3.30
N VAL A 251 -10.66 33.88 -4.47
CA VAL A 251 -12.04 33.75 -4.94
C VAL A 251 -12.70 32.50 -4.39
N SER A 252 -13.67 32.68 -3.50
CA SER A 252 -14.66 31.65 -3.19
C SER A 252 -15.79 31.72 -4.22
N SER A 253 -15.79 30.81 -5.19
CA SER A 253 -16.83 30.76 -6.22
C SER A 253 -17.91 29.73 -5.88
N PHE A 254 -19.17 30.18 -5.92
CA PHE A 254 -20.35 29.32 -5.79
C PHE A 254 -20.99 29.21 -7.17
N THR A 255 -20.57 28.24 -7.97
CA THR A 255 -20.82 28.16 -9.42
C THR A 255 -22.23 27.74 -9.83
N ALA A 256 -23.17 27.53 -8.90
CA ALA A 256 -24.52 27.07 -9.20
C ALA A 256 -25.61 27.86 -8.44
N GLY A 257 -25.93 29.04 -8.96
CA GLY A 257 -27.13 29.80 -8.59
C GLY A 257 -27.09 30.50 -7.22
N PRO A 258 -28.11 31.30 -6.89
CA PRO A 258 -28.13 32.20 -5.73
C PRO A 258 -28.23 31.50 -4.35
N SER A 259 -28.22 30.16 -4.28
CA SER A 259 -28.66 29.40 -3.09
C SER A 259 -27.56 28.57 -2.41
N LYS A 260 -26.28 28.91 -2.59
CA LYS A 260 -25.16 28.06 -2.12
C LYS A 260 -24.33 28.62 -0.97
N LEU A 261 -24.54 29.88 -0.58
CA LEU A 261 -24.06 30.42 0.69
C LEU A 261 -25.26 30.65 1.60
N TYR A 262 -25.51 29.73 2.54
CA TYR A 262 -26.54 29.87 3.55
C TYR A 262 -25.87 30.18 4.89
N VAL A 263 -25.90 31.44 5.28
CA VAL A 263 -25.49 31.87 6.63
C VAL A 263 -26.75 31.80 7.50
N GLN A 264 -26.75 30.95 8.52
CA GLN A 264 -27.90 30.77 9.41
C GLN A 264 -27.84 31.72 10.60
N GLY A 265 -28.94 31.82 11.36
CA GLY A 265 -29.00 32.58 12.61
C GLY A 265 -29.54 34.01 12.50
N GLY A 266 -29.80 34.51 11.29
CA GLY A 266 -30.46 35.79 11.07
C GLY A 266 -31.97 35.68 11.13
N ALA A 267 -32.64 36.56 11.88
CA ALA A 267 -34.08 36.77 11.82
C ALA A 267 -34.49 37.51 10.54
N ASN A 268 -35.77 37.41 10.17
CA ASN A 268 -36.32 38.19 9.04
C ASN A 268 -36.06 39.69 9.25
N GLY A 269 -35.56 40.38 8.22
CA GLY A 269 -35.18 41.78 8.30
C GLY A 269 -33.81 42.04 8.93
N GLN A 270 -32.97 41.01 9.12
CA GLN A 270 -31.57 41.19 9.45
C GLN A 270 -30.67 41.09 8.21
N VAL A 271 -29.58 41.85 8.23
CA VAL A 271 -28.52 41.81 7.23
C VAL A 271 -27.22 41.39 7.89
N LEU A 272 -26.36 40.71 7.13
CA LEU A 272 -25.03 40.36 7.62
C LEU A 272 -24.14 41.62 7.54
N ALA A 273 -23.76 42.16 8.69
CA ALA A 273 -22.99 43.39 8.81
C ALA A 273 -21.66 43.14 9.53
N TYR A 274 -20.61 43.86 9.15
CA TYR A 274 -19.34 43.81 9.83
C TYR A 274 -19.42 44.54 11.17
N ASN A 275 -19.05 43.87 12.26
CA ASN A 275 -18.92 44.47 13.58
C ASN A 275 -17.45 44.75 13.86
N SER A 276 -17.06 46.02 13.77
CA SER A 276 -15.68 46.47 14.01
C SER A 276 -15.18 46.23 15.44
N ALA A 277 -16.07 46.09 16.43
CA ALA A 277 -15.69 45.80 17.81
C ALA A 277 -15.30 44.33 18.03
N THR A 278 -15.87 43.42 17.23
CA THR A 278 -15.61 41.97 17.34
C THR A 278 -14.77 41.41 16.18
N GLY A 279 -14.61 42.19 15.10
CA GLY A 279 -13.93 41.74 13.87
C GLY A 279 -14.71 40.70 13.06
N ALA A 280 -15.95 40.40 13.45
CA ALA A 280 -16.77 39.36 12.84
C ALA A 280 -17.92 39.95 12.00
N MET A 281 -18.38 39.18 11.03
CA MET A 281 -19.68 39.40 10.40
C MET A 281 -20.77 38.91 11.33
N GLN A 282 -21.77 39.75 11.64
CA GLN A 282 -22.89 39.41 12.51
C GLN A 282 -24.22 39.79 11.87
N TRP A 283 -25.30 39.09 12.25
CA TRP A 283 -26.64 39.51 11.89
C TRP A 283 -27.02 40.75 12.69
N ALA A 284 -27.24 41.85 11.98
CA ALA A 284 -27.73 43.10 12.54
C ALA A 284 -29.11 43.40 11.97
N ALA A 285 -29.97 44.08 12.74
CA ALA A 285 -31.23 44.56 12.17
C ALA A 285 -30.94 45.46 10.97
N ASN A 286 -31.76 45.37 9.92
CA ASN A 286 -31.65 46.22 8.75
C ASN A 286 -31.76 47.69 9.20
N GLY A 287 -30.65 48.44 9.10
CA GLY A 287 -30.55 49.83 9.57
C GLY A 287 -30.05 50.02 11.02
N ALA A 288 -29.65 48.97 11.74
CA ALA A 288 -29.02 49.11 13.06
C ALA A 288 -27.64 49.80 12.93
N GLY A 289 -27.59 51.11 13.21
CA GLY A 289 -26.36 51.91 13.26
C GLY A 289 -26.33 53.15 12.36
N VAL A 290 -27.36 53.42 11.56
CA VAL A 290 -27.42 54.64 10.74
C VAL A 290 -28.19 55.75 11.48
N VAL A 291 -27.46 56.62 12.18
CA VAL A 291 -27.93 57.98 12.42
C VAL A 291 -27.80 58.72 11.09
N GLY A 292 -28.91 58.88 10.37
CA GLY A 292 -28.93 59.41 9.01
C GLY A 292 -28.64 58.33 7.99
N ASP A 293 -29.70 57.74 7.45
CA ASP A 293 -29.62 56.92 6.25
C ASP A 293 -29.04 57.76 5.09
N SER A 294 -28.01 57.22 4.44
CA SER A 294 -27.54 57.76 3.17
C SER A 294 -28.11 56.87 2.08
N LEU A 295 -29.01 57.43 1.27
CA LEU A 295 -29.49 56.79 0.04
C LEU A 295 -28.37 56.70 -1.02
N GLY A 296 -27.19 57.29 -0.77
CA GLY A 296 -26.11 57.41 -1.72
C GLY A 296 -26.51 58.20 -2.98
N SER A 297 -25.75 58.00 -4.06
CA SER A 297 -26.19 58.42 -5.40
C SER A 297 -27.29 57.47 -5.87
N HIS A 298 -28.55 57.88 -5.75
CA HIS A 298 -29.69 57.05 -6.13
C HIS A 298 -30.36 57.57 -7.41
N ILE A 299 -30.84 56.64 -8.24
CA ILE A 299 -31.78 56.90 -9.34
C ILE A 299 -33.01 56.06 -9.03
N ALA A 300 -34.09 56.68 -8.57
CA ALA A 300 -35.36 55.98 -8.38
C ALA A 300 -35.97 55.69 -9.75
N THR A 301 -36.09 54.41 -10.12
CA THR A 301 -36.76 53.96 -11.35
C THR A 301 -38.27 53.82 -11.18
N GLN A 302 -38.76 53.96 -9.95
CA GLN A 302 -40.16 54.00 -9.55
C GLN A 302 -40.41 55.22 -8.65
N THR A 303 -41.66 55.48 -8.29
CA THR A 303 -42.02 56.55 -7.36
C THR A 303 -41.25 56.39 -6.04
N LEU A 304 -40.52 57.44 -5.65
CA LEU A 304 -39.91 57.53 -4.33
C LEU A 304 -41.00 57.92 -3.32
N ASP A 305 -41.39 56.98 -2.45
CA ASP A 305 -42.35 57.22 -1.37
C ASP A 305 -41.64 57.79 -0.13
N MET A 306 -41.99 59.02 0.24
CA MET A 306 -41.50 59.73 1.43
C MET A 306 -42.65 60.23 2.31
N ALA A 307 -43.78 59.50 2.38
CA ALA A 307 -45.01 59.95 3.05
C ALA A 307 -44.82 60.51 4.48
N ASN A 308 -43.77 60.09 5.20
CA ASN A 308 -43.44 60.54 6.56
C ASN A 308 -42.06 61.23 6.69
N PHE A 309 -41.34 61.43 5.58
CA PHE A 309 -39.98 61.96 5.60
C PHE A 309 -39.90 63.30 4.86
N GLY A 310 -39.48 64.34 5.58
CA GLY A 310 -39.25 65.65 4.99
C GLY A 310 -37.93 65.70 4.23
N ILE A 311 -37.91 66.44 3.12
CA ILE A 311 -36.66 66.86 2.47
C ILE A 311 -36.18 68.13 3.17
N VAL A 312 -35.28 68.00 4.15
CA VAL A 312 -34.81 69.10 4.99
C VAL A 312 -33.34 69.44 4.73
N ARG A 313 -32.97 70.72 4.89
CA ARG A 313 -31.59 71.23 4.72
C ARG A 313 -30.97 70.96 3.33
N ILE A 314 -31.78 70.96 2.27
CA ILE A 314 -31.26 70.90 0.90
C ILE A 314 -30.83 72.29 0.42
N ALA A 315 -29.72 72.37 -0.33
CA ALA A 315 -29.25 73.63 -0.91
C ALA A 315 -30.08 74.04 -2.14
N SER A 316 -30.53 73.07 -2.93
CA SER A 316 -31.40 73.26 -4.09
C SER A 316 -32.20 72.00 -4.39
N ALA A 317 -33.35 72.18 -5.03
CA ALA A 317 -34.12 71.12 -5.67
C ALA A 317 -34.48 71.56 -7.09
N SER A 318 -34.34 70.65 -8.06
CA SER A 318 -34.80 70.84 -9.42
C SER A 318 -35.96 69.87 -9.67
N ILE A 319 -37.14 70.41 -9.99
CA ILE A 319 -38.37 69.63 -10.18
C ILE A 319 -38.94 70.00 -11.55
N THR A 320 -38.99 69.04 -12.47
CA THR A 320 -39.30 69.32 -13.89
C THR A 320 -40.80 69.26 -14.22
N ASN A 321 -41.57 68.38 -13.57
CA ASN A 321 -42.99 68.18 -13.92
C ASN A 321 -43.97 68.98 -13.03
N GLY A 322 -43.47 69.57 -11.94
CA GLY A 322 -44.26 70.40 -11.03
C GLY A 322 -44.40 69.83 -9.61
N ILE A 323 -44.98 70.64 -8.71
CA ILE A 323 -45.23 70.30 -7.31
C ILE A 323 -46.75 70.22 -7.09
N THR A 324 -47.24 69.07 -6.63
CA THR A 324 -48.61 68.93 -6.14
C THR A 324 -48.55 68.86 -4.61
N ALA A 325 -49.00 69.91 -3.92
CA ALA A 325 -48.95 70.01 -2.46
C ALA A 325 -50.28 70.54 -1.91
N GLY A 326 -50.70 70.08 -0.73
CA GLY A 326 -51.91 70.58 -0.06
C GLY A 326 -51.77 72.03 0.42
N SER A 327 -50.57 72.43 0.84
CA SER A 327 -50.21 73.80 1.17
C SER A 327 -48.76 74.06 0.78
N MET A 328 -48.48 75.25 0.26
CA MET A 328 -47.12 75.68 -0.06
C MET A 328 -46.85 77.02 0.62
N THR A 329 -45.79 77.09 1.41
CA THR A 329 -45.30 78.33 2.03
C THR A 329 -43.99 78.72 1.37
N ILE A 330 -43.94 79.94 0.83
CA ILE A 330 -42.73 80.53 0.24
C ILE A 330 -42.34 81.71 1.13
N VAL A 331 -41.16 81.66 1.74
CA VAL A 331 -40.72 82.65 2.74
C VAL A 331 -40.15 83.92 2.11
N ASN A 332 -39.63 83.82 0.89
CA ASN A 332 -39.06 84.95 0.14
C ASN A 332 -39.91 85.23 -1.11
N ASN A 333 -39.31 85.13 -2.30
CA ASN A 333 -39.97 85.44 -3.55
C ASN A 333 -40.39 84.16 -4.28
N ALA A 334 -41.60 84.16 -4.82
CA ALA A 334 -42.09 83.17 -5.75
C ALA A 334 -42.00 83.73 -7.18
N GLY A 335 -41.12 83.17 -8.02
CA GLY A 335 -41.11 83.47 -9.46
C GLY A 335 -42.03 82.52 -10.20
N ILE A 336 -43.11 83.04 -10.80
CA ILE A 336 -44.01 82.25 -11.66
C ILE A 336 -43.74 82.67 -13.11
N GLY A 337 -43.00 81.84 -13.85
CA GLY A 337 -42.68 82.12 -15.27
C GLY A 337 -43.87 81.95 -16.21
N GLY A 338 -44.96 81.30 -15.75
CA GLY A 338 -46.20 81.10 -16.48
C GLY A 338 -47.39 81.84 -15.86
N THR A 339 -48.57 81.22 -15.89
CA THR A 339 -49.79 81.77 -15.26
C THR A 339 -49.91 81.33 -13.81
N LEU A 340 -50.22 82.27 -12.90
CA LEU A 340 -50.67 81.94 -11.56
C LEU A 340 -52.19 81.75 -11.56
N GLY A 341 -52.65 80.51 -11.44
CA GLY A 341 -54.07 80.19 -11.30
C GLY A 341 -54.53 80.33 -9.85
N VAL A 342 -55.52 81.20 -9.61
CA VAL A 342 -56.17 81.37 -8.31
C VAL A 342 -57.66 81.04 -8.47
N THR A 343 -58.12 79.96 -7.84
CA THR A 343 -59.54 79.54 -7.88
C THR A 343 -60.30 79.91 -6.61
N GLY A 344 -59.59 80.15 -5.50
CA GLY A 344 -60.13 80.62 -4.22
C GLY A 344 -59.91 82.11 -3.98
N ALA A 345 -60.11 82.57 -2.74
CA ALA A 345 -59.77 83.93 -2.36
C ALA A 345 -58.25 84.10 -2.30
N ALA A 346 -57.73 85.17 -2.92
CA ALA A 346 -56.36 85.62 -2.73
C ALA A 346 -56.35 86.92 -1.92
N THR A 347 -55.48 86.98 -0.92
CA THR A 347 -55.24 88.17 -0.10
C THR A 347 -53.80 88.61 -0.28
N MET A 348 -53.60 89.88 -0.62
CA MET A 348 -52.29 90.52 -0.61
C MET A 348 -52.32 91.54 0.53
N SER A 349 -51.41 91.41 1.50
CA SER A 349 -51.38 92.26 2.70
C SER A 349 -50.66 93.59 2.51
N ASP A 350 -49.95 93.73 1.39
CA ASP A 350 -49.22 94.92 0.98
C ASP A 350 -49.58 95.24 -0.48
N ASN A 351 -48.69 95.91 -1.21
CA ASN A 351 -48.95 96.36 -2.56
C ASN A 351 -49.05 95.23 -3.60
N LEU A 352 -50.05 95.31 -4.47
CA LEU A 352 -50.07 94.62 -5.75
C LEU A 352 -49.60 95.57 -6.85
N THR A 353 -48.42 95.31 -7.41
CA THR A 353 -47.93 96.01 -8.60
C THR A 353 -48.24 95.18 -9.84
N VAL A 354 -48.97 95.76 -10.79
CA VAL A 354 -49.20 95.15 -12.12
C VAL A 354 -48.59 96.06 -13.18
N SER A 355 -47.60 95.54 -13.90
CA SER A 355 -46.84 96.31 -14.90
C SER A 355 -47.57 96.48 -16.25
N SER A 356 -48.75 95.87 -16.40
CA SER A 356 -49.54 95.86 -17.63
C SER A 356 -51.02 95.93 -17.30
N ASN A 357 -51.88 95.65 -18.26
CA ASN A 357 -53.33 95.74 -18.07
C ASN A 357 -53.82 94.72 -17.04
N THR A 358 -54.55 95.19 -16.03
CA THR A 358 -55.31 94.35 -15.11
C THR A 358 -56.71 94.15 -15.64
N LEU A 359 -57.11 92.89 -15.85
CA LEU A 359 -58.51 92.52 -16.08
C LEU A 359 -59.11 91.98 -14.78
N LEU A 360 -60.13 92.66 -14.26
CA LEU A 360 -60.89 92.22 -13.09
C LEU A 360 -62.21 91.61 -13.58
N GLY A 361 -62.28 90.28 -13.66
CA GLY A 361 -63.44 89.53 -14.14
C GLY A 361 -63.09 88.55 -15.27
N ALA A 362 -63.89 87.49 -15.44
CA ALA A 362 -63.56 86.39 -16.37
C ALA A 362 -63.70 86.73 -17.86
N ASN A 363 -64.43 87.78 -18.22
CA ASN A 363 -64.67 88.23 -19.60
C ASN A 363 -65.00 89.73 -19.65
N TYR A 364 -64.77 90.38 -20.80
CA TYR A 364 -65.29 91.73 -21.09
C TYR A 364 -66.84 91.71 -20.98
N GLY A 365 -67.38 92.16 -19.85
CA GLY A 365 -68.82 92.17 -19.58
C GLY A 365 -69.24 91.56 -18.23
N ASN A 366 -68.32 90.94 -17.48
CA ASN A 366 -68.62 90.53 -16.11
C ASN A 366 -68.74 91.74 -15.17
N ARG A 367 -69.68 91.62 -14.22
CA ARG A 367 -69.88 92.63 -13.17
C ARG A 367 -68.72 92.56 -12.18
N THR A 368 -68.11 93.69 -11.91
CA THR A 368 -67.02 93.79 -10.93
C THR A 368 -67.46 94.73 -9.82
N ALA A 369 -67.36 94.25 -8.58
CA ALA A 369 -67.64 95.04 -7.39
C ALA A 369 -66.35 95.21 -6.58
N ILE A 370 -66.10 96.44 -6.13
CA ILE A 370 -64.96 96.78 -5.28
C ILE A 370 -65.52 97.22 -3.92
N ASN A 371 -65.18 96.49 -2.87
CA ASN A 371 -65.58 96.73 -1.48
C ASN A 371 -67.10 96.71 -1.22
N ARG A 372 -67.89 96.00 -2.04
CA ARG A 372 -69.34 95.79 -1.85
C ARG A 372 -69.81 94.53 -2.57
N ALA A 373 -71.04 94.10 -2.27
CA ALA A 373 -71.70 93.01 -3.00
C ALA A 373 -72.00 93.42 -4.46
N LEU A 374 -72.12 92.41 -5.34
CA LEU A 374 -72.46 92.61 -6.74
C LEU A 374 -73.91 93.10 -6.89
N GLU A 375 -74.11 94.15 -7.68
CA GLU A 375 -75.43 94.71 -7.99
C GLU A 375 -75.84 94.37 -9.44
N SER A 376 -77.06 93.89 -9.63
CA SER A 376 -77.57 93.54 -10.96
C SER A 376 -77.70 94.79 -11.84
N GLY A 377 -77.25 94.70 -13.09
CA GLY A 377 -77.27 95.80 -14.07
C GLY A 377 -76.08 96.78 -13.98
N VAL A 378 -75.23 96.69 -12.97
CA VAL A 378 -74.11 97.62 -12.77
C VAL A 378 -72.78 97.00 -13.22
N ALA A 379 -72.06 97.66 -14.13
CA ALA A 379 -70.77 97.18 -14.63
C ALA A 379 -69.62 97.35 -13.62
N LEU A 380 -69.62 98.47 -12.90
CA LEU A 380 -68.67 98.78 -11.83
C LEU A 380 -69.44 99.38 -10.64
N SER A 381 -69.45 98.67 -9.52
CA SER A 381 -70.03 99.17 -8.27
C SER A 381 -68.90 99.33 -7.24
N VAL A 382 -68.63 100.56 -6.80
CA VAL A 382 -67.53 100.92 -5.88
C VAL A 382 -68.06 101.53 -4.59
N ALA A 383 -67.79 100.90 -3.44
CA ALA A 383 -68.14 101.44 -2.12
C ALA A 383 -67.43 102.76 -1.85
N GLY A 384 -68.20 103.81 -1.57
CA GLY A 384 -67.68 105.07 -1.04
C GLY A 384 -67.67 105.06 0.48
N ASP A 385 -66.86 105.94 1.08
CA ASP A 385 -66.87 106.14 2.53
C ASP A 385 -68.22 106.72 3.01
N THR A 386 -68.50 106.57 4.29
CA THR A 386 -69.75 106.97 4.95
C THR A 386 -69.97 108.48 4.99
N LYS A 387 -68.92 109.28 4.77
CA LYS A 387 -68.97 110.75 4.81
C LYS A 387 -69.45 111.35 3.48
N THR A 388 -70.47 112.19 3.57
CA THR A 388 -70.98 112.98 2.44
C THR A 388 -69.91 113.92 1.90
N GLY A 389 -69.74 113.95 0.57
CA GLY A 389 -68.71 114.75 -0.11
C GLY A 389 -67.42 114.02 -0.44
N ASP A 390 -67.16 112.84 0.17
CA ASP A 390 -65.97 112.06 -0.15
C ASP A 390 -66.09 111.35 -1.51
N TYR A 391 -64.93 111.21 -2.16
CA TYR A 391 -64.82 110.53 -3.44
C TYR A 391 -64.81 109.00 -3.23
N ALA A 392 -65.81 108.32 -3.77
CA ALA A 392 -65.91 106.86 -3.79
C ALA A 392 -64.91 106.24 -4.78
N ALA A 393 -64.67 106.93 -5.90
CA ALA A 393 -63.63 106.58 -6.85
C ALA A 393 -63.10 107.85 -7.49
N LYS A 394 -61.79 107.89 -7.72
CA LYS A 394 -61.12 108.93 -8.49
C LYS A 394 -60.40 108.26 -9.65
N PHE A 395 -60.67 108.74 -10.85
CA PHE A 395 -60.01 108.31 -12.06
C PHE A 395 -59.09 109.43 -12.50
N TYR A 396 -57.79 109.17 -12.50
CA TYR A 396 -56.78 110.12 -12.92
C TYR A 396 -56.37 109.82 -14.36
N SER A 397 -56.16 110.86 -15.16
CA SER A 397 -55.47 110.79 -16.45
C SER A 397 -54.14 111.52 -16.27
N GLY A 398 -53.06 110.77 -16.08
CA GLY A 398 -51.78 111.33 -15.62
C GLY A 398 -51.90 111.86 -14.19
N ALA A 399 -51.39 113.07 -13.92
CA ALA A 399 -51.49 113.71 -12.61
C ALA A 399 -52.84 114.42 -12.36
N SER A 400 -53.70 114.53 -13.37
CA SER A 400 -54.95 115.28 -13.30
C SER A 400 -56.14 114.35 -13.01
N LEU A 401 -57.02 114.76 -12.11
CA LEU A 401 -58.29 114.07 -11.86
C LEU A 401 -59.19 114.21 -13.10
N ALA A 402 -59.40 113.12 -13.83
CA ALA A 402 -60.15 113.10 -15.08
C ALA A 402 -61.64 112.86 -14.86
N ALA A 403 -61.98 111.96 -13.93
CA ALA A 403 -63.36 111.70 -13.54
C ALA A 403 -63.42 111.29 -12.07
N TRP A 404 -64.57 111.45 -11.47
CA TRP A 404 -64.78 111.05 -10.09
C TRP A 404 -66.23 110.64 -9.85
N ILE A 405 -66.41 109.79 -8.85
CA ILE A 405 -67.72 109.41 -8.30
C ILE A 405 -67.72 109.90 -6.86
N ARG A 406 -68.64 110.80 -6.51
CA ARG A 406 -68.82 111.29 -5.13
C ARG A 406 -70.22 110.94 -4.64
N LYS A 407 -70.33 110.67 -3.34
CA LYS A 407 -71.64 110.55 -2.69
C LYS A 407 -72.23 111.95 -2.54
N LYS A 408 -73.43 112.16 -3.09
CA LYS A 408 -74.16 113.44 -2.98
C LYS A 408 -74.44 113.79 -1.53
#